data_AF-A0ABD0N1A3-F1
#
_entry.id   AF-A0ABD0N1A3-F1
#
_cell.length_a   1.000
_cell.length_b   1.000
_cell.length_c   1.000
_cell.angle_alpha   90.00
_cell.angle_beta   90.00
_cell.angle_gamma   90.00
#
_symmetry.space_group_name_H-M   'P 1'
#
loop_
_entity.id
_entity.type
_entity.pdbx_description
1 polymer ?
#
loop_
_entity_poly.entity_id
_entity_poly.type
_entity_poly.pdbx_seq_one_letter_code
_entity_poly.pdbx_strand_id
1 'polypeptide(L)' 'IEYAYNLNFPLHLFHGVISEPWSAFSVNSPAVILETIKQAENRANALLIRLYESHGSCVTTTLSTSLSVQEAW' A
#
# COMPACT_ATOMS: atom_id res chain seq x y z
N ILE A 1 4.67 13.62 -7.67
CA ILE A 1 4.79 13.69 -6.20
C ILE A 1 5.22 12.34 -5.64
N GLU A 2 4.55 11.26 -6.04
CA GLU A 2 4.89 9.86 -5.71
C GLU A 2 6.39 9.52 -5.76
N TYR A 3 7.10 9.74 -6.88
CA TYR A 3 8.53 9.42 -6.96
C TYR A 3 9.39 10.12 -5.92
N ALA A 4 9.15 11.42 -5.68
CA ALA A 4 9.89 12.18 -4.67
C ALA A 4 9.58 11.70 -3.25
N TYR A 5 8.34 11.26 -2.99
CA TYR A 5 7.95 10.63 -1.73
C TYR A 5 8.69 9.30 -1.53
N ASN A 6 8.68 8.43 -2.55
CA ASN A 6 9.32 7.10 -2.52
C ASN A 6 10.84 7.14 -2.35
N LEU A 7 11.52 8.22 -2.76
CA LEU A 7 12.96 8.40 -2.50
C LEU A 7 13.30 8.41 -1.00
N ASN A 8 12.35 8.70 -0.13
CA ASN A 8 12.55 8.68 1.33
C ASN A 8 12.38 7.28 1.93
N PHE A 9 12.01 6.27 1.13
CA PHE A 9 11.84 4.88 1.56
C PHE A 9 12.96 4.03 0.97
N PRO A 10 14.02 3.75 1.75
CA PRO A 10 15.14 2.97 1.26
C PRO A 10 14.71 1.53 0.94
N LEU A 11 15.33 0.94 -0.08
CA LEU A 11 15.16 -0.47 -0.35
C LEU A 11 15.79 -1.30 0.77
N HIS A 12 15.04 -2.28 1.25
CA HIS A 12 15.51 -3.22 2.25
C HIS A 12 16.00 -4.51 1.59
N LEU A 13 17.23 -4.92 1.93
CA LEU A 13 17.75 -6.21 1.49
C LEU A 13 17.23 -7.31 2.42
N PHE A 14 16.66 -8.35 1.81
CA PHE A 14 16.19 -9.54 2.50
C PHE A 14 16.95 -10.76 1.98
N HIS A 15 17.36 -11.64 2.90
CA HIS A 15 18.03 -12.89 2.55
C HIS A 15 17.01 -14.02 2.56
N GLY A 16 16.63 -14.48 1.37
CA GLY A 16 15.73 -15.60 1.18
C GLY A 16 15.51 -15.90 -0.29
N VAL A 17 15.00 -17.09 -0.58
CA VAL A 17 14.59 -17.46 -1.93
C VAL A 17 13.14 -17.05 -2.12
N ILE A 18 12.89 -16.20 -3.10
CA ILE A 18 11.56 -15.89 -3.60
C ILE A 18 11.41 -16.53 -4.97
N SER A 19 10.29 -17.22 -5.22
CA SER A 19 10.01 -17.86 -6.51
C SER A 19 9.79 -16.84 -7.61
N GLU A 20 9.09 -15.75 -7.28
CA GLU A 20 8.75 -14.67 -8.19
C GLU A 20 8.58 -13.34 -7.43
N PRO A 21 8.80 -12.19 -8.08
CA PRO A 21 8.46 -10.90 -7.51
C PRO A 21 6.95 -10.83 -7.20
N TRP A 22 6.61 -10.34 -6.02
CA TRP A 22 5.24 -10.26 -5.54
C TRP A 22 4.93 -8.91 -4.91
N SER A 23 3.70 -8.44 -5.10
CA SER A 23 3.18 -7.27 -4.39
C SER A 23 1.94 -7.62 -3.58
N ALA A 24 1.95 -7.23 -2.31
CA ALA A 24 0.80 -7.37 -1.43
C ALA A 24 -0.35 -6.41 -1.80
N PHE A 25 0.00 -5.21 -2.29
CA PHE A 25 -0.96 -4.13 -2.59
C PHE A 25 -0.56 -3.37 -3.85
N SER A 26 -1.54 -2.80 -4.53
CA SER A 26 -1.33 -1.82 -5.61
C SER A 26 -2.47 -0.81 -5.68
N VAL A 27 -2.17 0.39 -6.14
CA VAL A 27 -3.15 1.46 -6.39
C VAL A 27 -3.02 1.84 -7.86
N ASN A 28 -4.15 1.97 -8.55
CA ASN A 28 -4.15 2.19 -10.01
C ASN A 28 -4.00 3.68 -10.43
N SER A 29 -3.92 4.60 -9.47
CA SER A 29 -3.78 6.03 -9.73
C SER A 29 -2.47 6.56 -9.14
N PRO A 30 -1.57 7.14 -9.95
CA PRO A 30 -0.32 7.73 -9.47
C PRO A 30 -0.54 9.02 -8.66
N ALA A 31 -1.76 9.57 -8.67
CA ALA A 31 -2.14 10.70 -7.84
C ALA A 31 -2.38 10.29 -6.37
N VAL A 32 -2.59 8.99 -6.09
CA VAL A 32 -2.88 8.47 -4.76
C VAL A 32 -1.67 7.74 -4.19
N ILE A 33 -1.23 8.14 -2.99
CA ILE A 33 -0.12 7.52 -2.28
C ILE A 33 -0.67 6.52 -1.27
N LEU A 34 -0.15 5.29 -1.30
CA LEU A 34 -0.34 4.28 -0.24
C LEU A 34 0.68 4.54 0.87
N GLU A 35 0.24 5.30 1.87
CA GLU A 35 1.09 5.93 2.88
C GLU A 35 1.39 4.98 4.06
N THR A 36 0.42 4.17 4.48
CA THR A 36 0.60 3.32 5.67
C THR A 36 -0.14 2.01 5.52
N ILE A 37 0.53 0.94 5.92
CA ILE A 37 -0.03 -0.40 6.09
C ILE A 37 0.44 -0.88 7.46
N LYS A 38 -0.48 -1.06 8.39
CA LYS A 38 -0.16 -1.55 9.74
C LYS A 38 -1.20 -2.55 10.24
N GLN A 39 -0.81 -3.39 11.19
CA GLN A 39 -1.79 -4.21 11.92
C GLN A 39 -2.73 -3.31 12.72
N ALA A 40 -4.01 -3.64 12.74
CA ALA A 40 -4.99 -2.94 13.56
C ALA A 40 -4.73 -3.24 15.04
N GLU A 41 -4.68 -2.18 15.86
CA GLU A 41 -4.32 -2.27 17.29
C GLU A 41 -5.28 -3.15 18.09
N ASN A 42 -6.58 -3.09 17.77
CA ASN A 42 -7.63 -3.79 18.51
C ASN A 42 -8.18 -5.02 17.77
N ARG A 43 -7.54 -5.45 16.67
CA ARG A 43 -8.00 -6.59 15.87
C ARG A 43 -6.83 -7.34 15.23
N ALA A 44 -6.56 -8.54 15.73
CA ALA A 44 -5.40 -9.34 15.36
C ALA A 44 -5.28 -9.64 13.85
N ASN A 45 -6.41 -9.81 13.15
CA ASN A 45 -6.46 -10.20 11.73
C ASN A 45 -7.02 -9.08 10.84
N ALA A 46 -6.68 -7.82 11.13
CA ALA A 46 -7.04 -6.70 10.29
C ALA A 46 -5.83 -5.79 10.03
N LEU A 47 -5.80 -5.22 8.83
CA LEU A 47 -4.84 -4.21 8.43
C LEU A 47 -5.54 -2.86 8.38
N LEU A 48 -4.90 -1.84 8.92
CA LEU A 48 -5.24 -0.45 8.69
C LEU A 48 -4.41 0.05 7.52
N ILE A 49 -5.11 0.57 6.52
CA ILE A 49 -4.52 1.13 5.31
C ILE A 49 -4.85 2.61 5.24
N ARG A 50 -3.85 3.45 4.92
CA ARG A 50 -4.02 4.89 4.72
C ARG A 50 -3.63 5.27 3.30
N LEU A 51 -4.57 5.89 2.60
CA LEU A 51 -4.40 6.45 1.26
C LEU A 51 -4.49 7.98 1.34
N TYR A 52 -3.76 8.69 0.48
CA TYR A 52 -3.87 10.14 0.37
C TYR A 52 -3.80 10.59 -1.10
N GLU A 53 -4.64 11.57 -1.47
CA GLU A 53 -4.60 12.23 -2.77
C GLU A 53 -3.55 13.35 -2.75
N SER A 54 -2.54 13.25 -3.60
CA SER A 54 -1.31 14.05 -3.47
C SER A 54 -1.33 15.40 -4.19
N HIS A 55 -2.32 15.68 -5.04
CA HIS A 55 -2.36 16.87 -5.89
C HIS A 55 -3.37 17.95 -5.45
N GLY A 56 -4.10 17.76 -4.35
CA GLY A 56 -5.12 18.69 -3.86
C GLY A 56 -6.42 18.65 -4.66
N SER A 57 -6.73 17.52 -5.28
CA SER A 57 -7.89 17.30 -6.15
C SER A 57 -8.80 16.18 -5.62
N CYS A 58 -9.82 15.82 -6.39
CA CYS A 58 -10.67 14.66 -6.16
C CYS A 58 -10.36 13.57 -7.19
N VAL A 59 -10.17 12.33 -6.74
CA VAL A 59 -9.83 11.20 -7.60
C VAL A 59 -10.59 9.95 -7.17
N THR A 60 -11.06 9.19 -8.16
CA THR A 60 -11.53 7.82 -7.95
C THR A 60 -10.39 6.87 -8.25
N THR A 61 -10.13 5.92 -7.35
CA THR A 61 -9.02 4.97 -7.46
C THR A 61 -9.46 3.59 -6.99
N THR A 62 -8.70 2.57 -7.39
CA THR A 62 -8.89 1.19 -6.95
C THR A 62 -7.65 0.74 -6.17
N LEU A 63 -7.86 0.30 -4.93
CA LEU A 63 -6.87 -0.45 -4.16
C LEU A 63 -7.07 -1.95 -4.44
N SER A 64 -6.02 -2.59 -4.95
CA SER A 64 -5.98 -4.03 -5.19
C SER A 64 -5.05 -4.69 -4.18
N THR A 65 -5.37 -5.92 -3.78
CA THR A 65 -4.51 -6.73 -2.91
C THR A 65 -4.52 -8.18 -3.36
N SER A 66 -3.38 -8.86 -3.17
CA SER A 66 -3.25 -10.30 -3.36
C SER A 66 -3.55 -11.09 -2.07
N LEU A 67 -3.80 -10.39 -0.95
CA LEU A 67 -4.21 -11.01 0.31
C LEU A 67 -5.70 -11.39 0.24
N SER A 68 -6.07 -12.48 0.91
CA SER A 68 -7.48 -12.86 1.03
C SER A 68 -8.22 -11.87 1.93
N VAL A 69 -9.20 -11.17 1.36
CA VAL A 69 -10.02 -10.18 2.07
C VAL A 69 -11.40 -10.76 2.35
N GLN A 70 -11.77 -10.81 3.63
CA GLN A 70 -13.14 -11.15 4.03
C GLN A 70 -14.09 -9.96 3.84
N GLU A 71 -13.62 -8.78 4.20
CA GLU A 71 -14.37 -7.53 4.19
C GLU A 71 -13.40 -6.34 4.24
N ALA A 72 -13.86 -5.18 3.75
CA ALA A 72 -13.13 -3.92 3.80
C ALA A 72 -14.13 -2.80 4.11
N TRP A 73 -13.68 -1.80 4.89
CA TRP A 73 -14.48 -0.64 5.30
C TRP A 73 -13.72 0.66 5.10
#